data_AF-A0A3C0Y7W2-F1
#
_entry.id   AF-A0A3C0Y7W2-F1
#
_cell.length_a   1.000
_cell.length_b   1.000
_cell.length_c   1.000
_cell.angle_alpha   90.00
_cell.angle_beta   90.00
_cell.angle_gamma   90.00
#
_symmetry.space_group_name_H-M   'P 1'
#
loop_
_entity.id
_entity.type
_entity.pdbx_description
1 polymer ?
#
loop_
_entity_poly.entity_id
_entity_poly.type
_entity_poly.pdbx_seq_one_letter_code
_entity_poly.pdbx_strand_id
1 'polypeptide(L)'
;ACYPFVRLHTETVARAILETPDISQLSYGFVAGPGRYETTLTRPDLYSHYYLEQFRLLLQNHDIELEVGTSTQPIPVHFSFAENDHIEGTMNATRRLLMRDVFDLPDLGAMDDGIANGTYEPLPGEPQPLALFTAARVDYSLQRLRHYTGTSPEWFQNFVLFTNYQFY
;
A
#
# COMPACT_ATOMS: atom_id res chain seq x y z
N ALA A 1 -12.27 -1.87 12.07
CA ALA A 1 -10.81 -1.76 12.33
C ALA A 1 -10.21 -0.91 11.22
N CYS A 2 -9.14 -0.15 11.49
CA CYS A 2 -8.53 0.74 10.49
C CYS A 2 -7.13 0.27 10.12
N TYR A 3 -6.67 0.61 8.92
CA TYR A 3 -5.31 0.32 8.48
C TYR A 3 -4.28 1.05 9.35
N PRO A 4 -3.09 0.47 9.61
CA PRO A 4 -1.97 1.26 10.11
C PRO A 4 -1.50 2.27 9.07
N PHE A 5 -0.89 3.37 9.51
CA PHE A 5 -0.14 4.28 8.67
C PHE A 5 1.33 4.33 9.11
N VAL A 6 2.19 4.70 8.17
CA VAL A 6 3.56 5.14 8.45
C VAL A 6 3.76 6.55 7.91
N ARG A 7 4.46 7.37 8.66
CA ARG A 7 4.72 8.77 8.34
C ARG A 7 6.17 9.13 8.63
N LEU A 8 6.68 10.07 7.86
CA LEU A 8 7.92 10.78 8.15
C LEU A 8 7.73 12.28 7.97
N HIS A 9 8.55 13.06 8.67
CA HIS A 9 8.61 14.50 8.52
C HIS A 9 10.07 14.92 8.32
N THR A 10 10.34 15.66 7.25
CA THR A 10 11.67 16.21 6.97
C THR A 10 11.57 17.71 6.74
N GLU A 11 12.55 18.45 7.27
CA GLU A 11 12.64 19.91 7.13
C GLU A 11 13.66 20.32 6.06
N THR A 12 14.28 19.35 5.38
CA THR A 12 15.37 19.60 4.43
C THR A 12 15.26 18.74 3.18
N VAL A 13 15.85 19.24 2.09
CA VAL A 13 16.08 18.46 0.87
C VAL A 13 17.39 17.66 0.98
N ALA A 14 18.28 18.06 1.90
CA ALA A 14 19.58 17.43 2.06
C ALA A 14 19.42 15.98 2.52
N ARG A 15 20.02 15.06 1.78
CA ARG A 15 20.12 13.67 2.20
C ARG A 15 21.30 13.56 3.16
N ALA A 16 21.11 12.93 4.32
CA ALA A 16 22.14 12.73 5.35
C ALA A 16 23.32 11.86 4.87
N ILE A 17 23.21 11.29 3.67
CA ILE A 17 24.22 10.43 3.05
C ILE A 17 25.42 11.26 2.57
N LEU A 18 26.35 11.51 3.49
CA LEU A 18 27.72 11.88 3.15
C LEU A 18 28.68 10.67 3.22
N GLU A 19 28.27 9.51 3.75
CA GLU A 19 29.20 8.42 4.10
C GLU A 19 29.02 7.08 3.34
N THR A 20 27.92 6.85 2.60
CA THR A 20 27.69 5.61 1.82
C THR A 20 27.32 5.90 0.36
N PRO A 21 28.29 5.91 -0.57
CA PRO A 21 28.10 6.30 -1.98
C PRO A 21 27.06 5.47 -2.74
N ASP A 22 26.85 4.20 -2.35
CA ASP A 22 25.96 3.29 -3.09
C ASP A 22 24.48 3.62 -2.92
N ILE A 23 24.08 4.19 -1.77
CA ILE A 23 22.67 4.49 -1.49
C ILE A 23 22.23 5.80 -2.14
N SER A 24 23.14 6.78 -2.27
CA SER A 24 22.81 8.08 -2.91
C SER A 24 22.51 7.95 -4.40
N GLN A 25 22.96 6.86 -5.04
CA GLN A 25 22.70 6.56 -6.46
C GLN A 25 21.38 5.81 -6.70
N LEU A 26 20.69 5.36 -5.65
CA LEU A 26 19.41 4.71 -5.80
C LEU A 26 18.35 5.72 -6.27
N SER A 27 17.54 5.29 -7.24
CA SER A 27 16.40 6.04 -7.75
C SER A 27 15.17 6.02 -6.82
N TYR A 28 15.27 5.37 -5.66
CA TYR A 28 14.20 5.18 -4.68
C TYR A 28 14.74 5.23 -3.24
N GLY A 29 13.85 5.14 -2.25
CA GLY A 29 14.21 5.13 -0.83
C GLY A 29 14.43 6.51 -0.20
N PHE A 30 13.88 7.56 -0.81
CA PHE A 30 13.95 8.94 -0.32
C PHE A 30 12.70 9.74 -0.74
N VAL A 31 12.48 10.88 -0.08
CA VAL A 31 11.44 11.86 -0.44
C VAL A 31 12.06 13.09 -1.09
N ALA A 32 11.28 13.77 -1.93
CA ALA A 32 11.78 14.81 -2.84
C ALA A 32 12.19 16.12 -2.16
N GLY A 33 11.69 16.42 -0.96
CA GLY A 33 12.01 17.65 -0.27
C GLY A 33 11.38 17.74 1.12
N PRO A 34 11.44 18.94 1.75
CA PRO A 34 10.84 19.17 3.05
C PRO A 34 9.33 18.98 2.99
N GLY A 35 8.79 18.35 4.03
CA GLY A 35 7.35 18.13 4.17
C GLY A 35 7.04 16.93 5.04
N ARG A 36 5.73 16.69 5.16
CA ARG A 36 5.17 15.51 5.81
C ARG A 36 4.74 14.52 4.75
N TYR A 37 5.22 13.28 4.85
CA TYR A 37 4.88 12.20 3.93
C TYR A 37 4.22 11.07 4.70
N GLU A 38 3.13 10.52 4.18
CA GLU A 38 2.34 9.48 4.86
C GLU A 38 1.80 8.46 3.86
N THR A 39 1.64 7.22 4.30
CA THR A 39 0.86 6.20 3.59
C THR A 39 0.25 5.19 4.55
N THR A 40 -0.88 4.60 4.17
CA THR A 40 -1.47 3.45 4.87
C THR A 40 -0.83 2.14 4.40
N LEU A 41 -0.69 1.17 5.31
CA LEU A 41 -0.06 -0.12 5.04
C LEU A 41 -1.07 -1.28 5.21
N THR A 42 -0.87 -2.35 4.45
CA THR A 42 -1.60 -3.62 4.59
C THR A 42 -0.64 -4.79 4.39
N ARG A 43 -1.07 -5.99 4.75
CA ARG A 43 -0.32 -7.25 4.54
C ARG A 43 1.18 -7.17 4.88
N PRO A 44 1.55 -6.74 6.11
CA PRO A 44 2.95 -6.70 6.51
C PRO A 44 3.61 -8.08 6.51
N ASP A 45 2.83 -9.16 6.59
CA ASP A 45 3.28 -10.54 6.36
C ASP A 45 3.85 -10.74 4.95
N LEU A 46 3.13 -10.25 3.93
CA LEU A 46 3.51 -10.39 2.52
C LEU A 46 4.61 -9.40 2.11
N TYR A 47 4.52 -8.15 2.57
CA TYR A 47 5.42 -7.07 2.16
C TYR A 47 6.58 -6.82 3.15
N SER A 48 6.79 -7.68 4.15
CA SER A 48 7.79 -7.52 5.21
C SER A 48 9.17 -7.11 4.70
N HIS A 49 9.72 -7.83 3.71
CA HIS A 49 11.03 -7.53 3.13
C HIS A 49 11.05 -6.17 2.40
N TYR A 50 9.99 -5.86 1.65
CA TYR A 50 9.87 -4.58 0.95
C TYR A 50 9.80 -3.41 1.94
N TYR A 51 8.93 -3.49 2.95
CA TYR A 51 8.79 -2.46 3.97
C TYR A 51 10.08 -2.25 4.76
N LEU A 52 10.73 -3.32 5.20
CA LEU A 52 11.98 -3.23 5.93
C LEU A 52 13.05 -2.50 5.11
N GLU A 53 13.21 -2.86 3.84
CA GLU A 53 14.20 -2.22 2.97
C GLU A 53 13.87 -0.74 2.73
N GLN A 54 12.61 -0.40 2.43
CA GLN A 54 12.23 1.00 2.22
C GLN A 54 12.42 1.84 3.49
N PHE A 55 12.03 1.32 4.66
CA PHE A 55 12.20 2.02 5.93
C PHE A 55 13.69 2.22 6.27
N ARG A 56 14.51 1.19 6.06
CA ARG A 56 15.97 1.29 6.23
C ARG A 56 16.54 2.40 5.35
N LEU A 57 16.14 2.47 4.09
CA LEU A 57 16.60 3.51 3.16
C LEU A 57 16.13 4.89 3.59
N LEU A 58 14.87 5.06 4.00
CA LEU A 58 14.34 6.36 4.45
C LEU A 58 15.11 6.88 5.68
N LEU A 59 15.32 6.01 6.67
CA LEU A 59 16.09 6.33 7.87
C LEU A 59 17.52 6.76 7.51
N GLN A 60 18.21 6.03 6.64
CA GLN A 60 19.58 6.35 6.21
C GLN A 60 19.66 7.61 5.34
N ASN A 61 18.63 7.91 4.55
CA ASN A 61 18.60 9.06 3.67
C ASN A 61 18.29 10.36 4.40
N HIS A 62 17.48 10.32 5.46
CA HIS A 62 16.93 11.53 6.07
C HIS A 62 17.36 11.74 7.53
N ASP A 63 17.87 10.70 8.20
CA ASP A 63 18.25 10.73 9.63
C ASP A 63 17.12 11.26 10.54
N ILE A 64 15.92 10.75 10.30
CA ILE A 64 14.68 11.12 11.02
C ILE A 64 13.98 9.88 11.57
N GLU A 65 12.97 10.09 12.41
CA GLU A 65 12.12 9.02 12.91
C GLU A 65 10.98 8.68 11.95
N LEU A 66 10.55 7.41 11.98
CA LEU A 66 9.32 6.95 11.35
C LEU A 66 8.21 6.85 12.40
N GLU A 67 7.11 7.56 12.18
CA GLU A 67 5.91 7.47 12.99
C GLU A 67 5.00 6.36 12.46
N VAL A 68 4.56 5.46 13.33
CA VAL A 68 3.57 4.43 13.01
C VAL A 68 2.36 4.58 13.91
N GLY A 69 1.16 4.58 13.33
CA GLY A 69 -0.08 4.73 14.07
C GLY A 69 -1.27 4.06 13.40
N THR A 70 -2.45 4.17 14.01
CA THR A 70 -3.71 3.72 13.41
C THR A 70 -4.31 4.84 12.58
N SER A 71 -4.62 4.57 11.32
CA SER A 71 -5.25 5.56 10.44
C SER A 71 -6.75 5.71 10.72
N THR A 72 -7.37 6.68 10.06
CA THR A 72 -8.83 6.82 10.01
C THR A 72 -9.47 5.98 8.90
N GLN A 73 -8.67 5.30 8.06
CA GLN A 73 -9.17 4.53 6.93
C GLN A 73 -9.61 3.13 7.39
N PRO A 74 -10.92 2.81 7.34
CA PRO A 74 -11.40 1.50 7.73
C PRO A 74 -10.89 0.42 6.78
N ILE A 75 -10.76 -0.81 7.29
CA ILE A 75 -10.47 -2.02 6.51
C ILE A 75 -11.80 -2.62 6.08
N PRO A 76 -12.15 -2.62 4.77
CA PRO A 76 -13.37 -3.26 4.29
C PRO A 76 -13.44 -4.73 4.69
N VAL A 77 -14.63 -5.18 5.09
CA VAL A 77 -14.81 -6.53 5.64
C VAL A 77 -14.42 -7.62 4.65
N HIS A 78 -14.60 -7.38 3.35
CA HIS A 78 -14.23 -8.31 2.30
C HIS A 78 -12.72 -8.62 2.27
N PHE A 79 -11.88 -7.71 2.77
CA PHE A 79 -10.44 -7.91 2.88
C PHE A 79 -10.02 -8.55 4.21
N SER A 80 -10.93 -8.61 5.19
CA SER A 80 -10.63 -9.15 6.54
C SER A 80 -10.76 -10.67 6.65
N PHE A 81 -11.32 -11.33 5.63
CA PHE A 81 -11.48 -12.78 5.63
C PHE A 81 -10.19 -13.50 5.23
N ALA A 82 -9.91 -14.62 5.88
CA ALA A 82 -8.79 -15.49 5.52
C ALA A 82 -8.95 -16.02 4.09
N GLU A 83 -7.83 -16.32 3.43
CA GLU A 83 -7.71 -16.48 1.97
C GLU A 83 -8.63 -17.55 1.32
N ASN A 84 -9.26 -18.41 2.12
CA ASN A 84 -10.16 -19.48 1.67
C ASN A 84 -11.61 -19.36 2.18
N ASP A 85 -11.93 -18.33 2.97
CA ASP A 85 -13.24 -18.21 3.61
C ASP A 85 -14.24 -17.53 2.65
N HIS A 86 -14.89 -18.34 1.79
CA HIS A 86 -15.97 -17.89 0.89
C HIS A 86 -17.29 -17.71 1.67
N ILE A 87 -17.27 -16.84 2.69
CA ILE A 87 -18.40 -16.64 3.60
C ILE A 87 -19.61 -16.05 2.85
N GLU A 88 -19.39 -15.19 1.86
CA GLU A 88 -20.48 -14.63 1.04
C GLU A 88 -21.22 -15.68 0.19
N GLY A 89 -20.55 -16.78 -0.17
CA GLY A 89 -21.17 -17.90 -0.89
C GLY A 89 -22.11 -18.72 -0.02
N THR A 90 -21.90 -18.73 1.30
CA THR A 90 -22.68 -19.51 2.27
C THR A 90 -23.78 -18.68 2.95
N MET A 91 -23.79 -17.36 2.78
CA MET A 91 -24.80 -16.46 3.34
C MET A 91 -26.06 -16.36 2.47
N ASN A 92 -27.23 -16.37 3.13
CA ASN A 92 -28.50 -16.09 2.45
C ASN A 92 -28.54 -14.64 1.92
N ALA A 93 -29.39 -14.39 0.92
CA ALA A 93 -29.47 -13.08 0.26
C ALA A 93 -29.75 -11.92 1.24
N THR A 94 -30.57 -12.16 2.27
CA THR A 94 -30.91 -11.17 3.29
C THR A 94 -29.69 -10.77 4.13
N ARG A 95 -28.87 -11.73 4.56
CA ARG A 95 -27.64 -11.44 5.32
C ARG A 95 -26.61 -10.69 4.47
N ARG A 96 -26.47 -11.05 3.19
CA ARG A 96 -25.59 -10.30 2.26
C ARG A 96 -26.03 -8.86 2.05
N LEU A 97 -27.33 -8.61 1.99
CA LEU A 97 -27.86 -7.24 1.90
C LEU A 97 -27.48 -6.43 3.15
N LEU A 98 -27.71 -7.00 4.34
CA LEU A 98 -27.44 -6.36 5.63
C LEU A 98 -25.95 -6.12 5.90
N MET A 99 -25.04 -6.84 5.23
CA MET A 99 -23.60 -6.57 5.38
C MET A 99 -23.24 -5.13 5.02
N ARG A 100 -23.93 -4.53 4.05
CA ARG A 100 -23.70 -3.14 3.62
C ARG A 100 -24.07 -2.12 4.68
N ASP A 101 -24.98 -2.47 5.59
CA ASP A 101 -25.45 -1.59 6.65
C ASP A 101 -24.55 -1.67 7.90
N VAL A 102 -23.73 -2.72 7.99
CA VAL A 102 -22.96 -3.06 9.21
C VAL A 102 -21.45 -2.95 8.99
N PHE A 103 -20.97 -3.07 7.75
CA PHE A 103 -19.55 -3.11 7.43
C PHE A 103 -19.16 -2.12 6.33
N ASP A 104 -17.93 -1.61 6.45
CA ASP A 104 -17.31 -0.78 5.42
C ASP A 104 -17.12 -1.59 4.13
N LEU A 105 -17.56 -0.99 3.02
CA LEU A 105 -17.39 -1.51 1.67
C LEU A 105 -16.18 -0.84 0.99
N PRO A 106 -15.52 -1.52 0.04
CA PRO A 106 -14.49 -0.90 -0.76
C PRO A 106 -15.09 0.24 -1.59
N ASP A 107 -14.63 1.46 -1.32
CA ASP A 107 -14.95 2.63 -2.14
C ASP A 107 -14.04 2.67 -3.37
N LEU A 108 -14.61 2.34 -4.53
CA LEU A 108 -13.89 2.36 -5.80
C LEU A 108 -13.41 3.76 -6.20
N GLY A 109 -14.08 4.81 -5.74
CA GLY A 109 -13.68 6.20 -5.99
C GLY A 109 -12.44 6.60 -5.20
N ALA A 110 -12.25 6.03 -4.01
CA ALA A 110 -11.07 6.25 -3.17
C ALA A 110 -9.88 5.32 -3.51
N MET A 111 -10.09 4.35 -4.41
CA MET A 111 -9.09 3.40 -4.88
C MET A 111 -8.60 3.76 -6.29
N ASP A 112 -8.14 5.00 -6.46
CA ASP A 112 -7.58 5.49 -7.72
C ASP A 112 -6.07 5.22 -7.86
N ASP A 113 -5.55 5.44 -9.07
CA ASP A 113 -4.12 5.31 -9.40
C ASP A 113 -3.43 6.69 -9.52
N GLY A 114 -4.02 7.75 -8.97
CA GLY A 114 -3.56 9.12 -9.13
C GLY A 114 -2.14 9.35 -8.61
N ILE A 115 -1.76 8.72 -7.50
CA ILE A 115 -0.39 8.81 -6.97
C ILE A 115 0.59 8.14 -7.95
N ALA A 116 0.30 6.90 -8.36
CA ALA A 116 1.15 6.15 -9.29
C ALA A 116 1.26 6.82 -10.67
N ASN A 117 0.20 7.50 -11.11
CA ASN A 117 0.16 8.25 -12.36
C ASN A 117 0.82 9.64 -12.26
N GLY A 118 1.20 10.08 -11.05
CA GLY A 118 1.76 11.42 -10.81
C GLY A 118 0.75 12.56 -10.96
N THR A 119 -0.55 12.27 -10.87
CA THR A 119 -1.64 13.26 -10.98
C THR A 119 -2.28 13.61 -9.65
N TYR A 120 -1.83 12.99 -8.55
CA TYR A 120 -2.34 13.27 -7.22
C TYR A 120 -1.79 14.59 -6.67
N GLU A 121 -2.70 15.48 -6.28
CA GLU A 121 -2.37 16.73 -5.58
C GLU A 121 -3.01 16.70 -4.19
N PRO A 122 -2.22 16.67 -3.10
CA PRO A 122 -2.77 16.72 -1.76
C PRO A 122 -3.44 18.07 -1.48
N LEU A 123 -4.50 18.04 -0.70
CA LEU A 123 -5.16 19.26 -0.22
C LEU A 123 -4.22 20.05 0.70
N PRO A 124 -4.42 21.37 0.85
CA PRO A 124 -3.63 22.17 1.77
C PRO A 124 -3.66 21.60 3.19
N GLY A 125 -2.47 21.27 3.72
CA GLY A 125 -2.30 20.71 5.07
C GLY A 125 -2.33 19.18 5.14
N GLU A 126 -2.71 18.49 4.07
CA GLU A 126 -2.61 17.03 3.98
C GLU A 126 -1.15 16.59 3.69
N PRO A 127 -0.73 15.42 4.19
CA PRO A 127 0.58 14.89 3.90
C PRO A 127 0.72 14.52 2.42
N GLN A 128 1.95 14.62 1.93
CA GLN A 128 2.35 14.08 0.63
C GLN A 128 2.34 12.54 0.67
N PRO A 129 2.13 11.85 -0.47
CA PRO A 129 2.15 10.40 -0.50
C PRO A 129 3.56 9.84 -0.28
N LEU A 130 3.69 8.90 0.66
CA LEU A 130 4.96 8.20 0.95
C LEU A 130 5.15 6.93 0.10
N ALA A 131 4.08 6.38 -0.46
CA ALA A 131 4.12 5.22 -1.36
C ALA A 131 3.17 5.42 -2.53
N LEU A 132 3.35 4.62 -3.59
CA LEU A 132 2.56 4.73 -4.82
C LEU A 132 1.10 4.29 -4.66
N PHE A 133 0.81 3.44 -3.66
CA PHE A 133 -0.52 2.90 -3.42
C PHE A 133 -0.85 2.92 -1.93
N THR A 134 -2.10 3.24 -1.61
CA THR A 134 -2.67 3.13 -0.26
C THR A 134 -3.00 1.67 0.09
N ALA A 135 -3.14 1.37 1.38
CA ALA A 135 -3.47 0.03 1.86
C ALA A 135 -4.72 -0.58 1.19
N ALA A 136 -5.81 0.18 1.13
CA ALA A 136 -7.06 -0.30 0.55
C ALA A 136 -6.93 -0.58 -0.96
N ARG A 137 -6.14 0.24 -1.68
CA ARG A 137 -5.85 0.04 -3.10
C ARG A 137 -4.99 -1.21 -3.33
N VAL A 138 -4.05 -1.51 -2.44
CA VAL A 138 -3.24 -2.74 -2.45
C VAL A 138 -4.12 -3.97 -2.21
N ASP A 139 -4.95 -3.97 -1.16
CA ASP A 139 -5.83 -5.11 -0.85
C ASP A 139 -6.79 -5.43 -2.00
N TYR A 140 -7.38 -4.40 -2.61
CA TYR A 140 -8.21 -4.57 -3.80
C TYR A 140 -7.43 -5.24 -4.95
N SER A 141 -6.21 -4.79 -5.20
CA SER A 141 -5.34 -5.38 -6.21
C SER A 141 -4.98 -6.83 -5.92
N LEU A 142 -4.68 -7.18 -4.67
CA LEU A 142 -4.36 -8.55 -4.28
C LEU A 142 -5.53 -9.50 -4.52
N GLN A 143 -6.76 -9.08 -4.22
CA GLN A 143 -7.96 -9.86 -4.53
C GLN A 143 -8.15 -10.05 -6.04
N ARG A 144 -7.98 -8.98 -6.83
CA ARG A 144 -8.10 -9.05 -8.30
C ARG A 144 -7.02 -9.93 -8.90
N LEU A 145 -5.79 -9.83 -8.41
CA LEU A 145 -4.66 -10.62 -8.86
C LEU A 145 -4.92 -12.12 -8.61
N ARG A 146 -5.41 -12.50 -7.42
CA ARG A 146 -5.87 -13.88 -7.18
C ARG A 146 -6.97 -14.30 -8.15
N HIS A 147 -8.00 -13.48 -8.30
CA HIS A 147 -9.17 -13.82 -9.13
C HIS A 147 -8.79 -14.05 -10.60
N TYR A 148 -7.96 -13.17 -11.18
CA TYR A 148 -7.61 -13.24 -12.59
C TYR A 148 -6.50 -14.24 -12.90
N THR A 149 -5.58 -14.48 -11.96
CA THR A 149 -4.45 -15.39 -12.20
C THR A 149 -4.65 -16.79 -11.62
N GLY A 150 -5.69 -16.99 -10.81
CA GLY A 150 -5.94 -18.25 -10.12
C GLY A 150 -4.81 -18.67 -9.17
N THR A 151 -3.93 -17.75 -8.79
CA THR A 151 -2.70 -18.01 -8.04
C THR A 151 -2.63 -17.10 -6.80
N SER A 152 -2.01 -17.58 -5.71
CA SER A 152 -1.83 -16.76 -4.50
C SER A 152 -0.79 -15.64 -4.76
N PRO A 153 -1.00 -14.40 -4.25
CA PRO A 153 -0.08 -13.28 -4.49
C PRO A 153 1.36 -13.51 -4.00
N GLU A 154 1.53 -14.33 -2.96
CA GLU A 154 2.82 -14.76 -2.39
C GLU A 154 3.72 -15.53 -3.37
N TRP A 155 3.16 -16.09 -4.45
CA TRP A 155 3.95 -16.78 -5.47
C TRP A 155 4.49 -15.85 -6.57
N PHE A 156 4.08 -14.58 -6.59
CA PHE A 156 4.55 -13.63 -7.61
C PHE A 156 6.03 -13.33 -7.44
N GLN A 157 6.73 -13.30 -8.57
CA GLN A 157 8.16 -12.98 -8.64
C GLN A 157 8.35 -11.54 -9.11
N ASN A 158 9.52 -10.97 -8.82
CA ASN A 158 9.86 -9.59 -9.21
C ASN A 158 9.99 -9.40 -10.73
N PHE A 159 10.18 -10.48 -11.49
CA PHE A 159 10.28 -10.46 -12.95
C PHE A 159 9.03 -11.06 -13.57
N VAL A 160 8.23 -10.22 -14.24
CA VAL A 160 6.95 -10.60 -14.83
C VAL A 160 7.08 -10.67 -16.35
N LEU A 161 6.57 -11.74 -16.95
CA LEU A 161 6.40 -11.85 -18.40
C LEU A 161 4.91 -11.86 -18.75
N PHE A 162 4.53 -11.05 -19.73
CA PHE A 162 3.21 -11.09 -20.33
C PHE A 162 3.29 -11.75 -21.70
N THR A 163 2.45 -12.76 -21.91
CA THR A 163 2.32 -13.46 -23.19
C THR A 163 0.86 -13.38 -23.60
N ASN A 164 0.62 -13.23 -24.91
CA ASN A 164 -0.72 -13.16 -25.49
C ASN A 164 -1.04 -14.42 -26.30
N TYR A 165 -0.26 -15.49 -26.13
CA TYR A 165 -0.38 -16.74 -26.86
C TYR A 165 -0.18 -17.92 -25.92
N GLN A 166 -1.14 -18.86 -25.91
CA GLN A 166 -1.23 -19.97 -24.95
C GLN A 166 -0.05 -20.96 -25.00
N PHE A 167 0.74 -20.96 -26.07
CA PHE A 167 1.89 -21.84 -26.18
C PHE A 167 3.00 -21.50 -25.16
N TYR A 168 3.06 -20.24 -24.71
CA TYR A 168 3.94 -19.80 -23.63
C TYR A 168 3.26 -19.97 -22.28
#